data_AF-A0A7R9M4A1-F1
#
_entry.id   AF-A0A7R9M4A1-F1
#
_cell.length_a   1.000
_cell.length_b   1.000
_cell.length_c   1.000
_cell.angle_alpha   90.00
_cell.angle_beta   90.00
_cell.angle_gamma   90.00
#
_symmetry.space_group_name_H-M   'P 1'
#
loop_
_entity.id
_entity.type
_entity.pdbx_description
1 polymer ?
#
loop_
_entity_poly.entity_id
_entity_poly.type
_entity_poly.pdbx_seq_one_letter_code
_entity_poly.pdbx_strand_id
1 'polypeptide(L)'
;MITTVAPPPTTQPPPPSPTTTPIPLDKDALLKKAAELDKLAKDEIAKFDKLSRRALVSNVESLDQTLLDLAAKINTTSGVLPLQVLESQLFWIERELGLEIDAIEAAYNMVVKLLNNALVLDARIDKGIQKVGPDTPVGKALKEEKESLAKVANSLKAATDARAIQVLEFDLALIEERVNTELPPGY
;
A
#
# COMPACT_ATOMS: atom_id res chain seq x y z
N MET A 1 36.59 -50.01 -54.95
CA MET A 1 36.50 -49.17 -53.74
C MET A 1 35.84 -50.02 -52.66
N ILE A 2 36.49 -50.22 -51.51
CA ILE A 2 35.89 -50.88 -50.34
C ILE A 2 35.86 -49.81 -49.24
N THR A 3 34.66 -49.45 -48.81
CA THR A 3 34.40 -48.44 -47.77
C THR A 3 34.54 -49.09 -46.41
N THR A 4 35.45 -48.58 -45.58
CA THR A 4 35.68 -49.00 -44.19
C THR A 4 34.59 -48.43 -43.29
N VAL A 5 33.93 -49.28 -42.49
CA VAL A 5 32.97 -48.85 -41.45
C VAL A 5 33.75 -48.59 -40.16
N ALA A 6 33.65 -47.37 -39.61
CA ALA A 6 34.24 -47.00 -38.33
C ALA A 6 33.49 -47.67 -37.16
N PRO A 7 34.17 -48.03 -36.05
CA PRO A 7 33.51 -48.63 -34.89
C PRO A 7 32.56 -47.63 -34.21
N PRO A 8 31.46 -48.10 -33.59
CA PRO A 8 30.49 -47.23 -32.95
C PRO A 8 31.14 -46.49 -31.76
N PRO A 9 30.73 -45.26 -31.49
CA PRO A 9 31.28 -44.48 -30.38
C PRO A 9 30.99 -45.19 -29.06
N THR A 10 32.02 -45.37 -28.24
CA THR A 10 31.86 -45.81 -26.85
C THR A 10 31.02 -44.76 -26.12
N THR A 11 29.78 -45.08 -25.78
CA THR A 11 28.94 -44.23 -24.96
C THR A 11 29.47 -44.25 -23.53
N GLN A 12 30.08 -43.13 -23.13
CA GLN A 12 30.43 -42.87 -21.74
C GLN A 12 29.14 -42.94 -20.90
N PRO A 13 29.15 -43.59 -19.71
CA PRO A 13 28.00 -43.54 -18.83
C PRO A 13 27.69 -42.07 -18.50
N PRO A 14 26.40 -41.67 -18.48
CA PRO A 14 26.04 -40.29 -18.20
C PRO A 14 26.61 -39.86 -16.86
N PRO A 15 27.06 -38.60 -16.72
CA PRO A 15 27.49 -38.07 -15.44
C PRO A 15 26.37 -38.23 -14.40
N PRO A 16 26.69 -38.55 -13.14
CA PRO A 16 25.68 -38.60 -12.09
C PRO A 16 24.98 -37.24 -12.03
N SER A 17 23.63 -37.26 -12.06
CA SER A 17 22.84 -36.04 -11.92
C SER A 17 23.27 -35.30 -10.64
N PRO A 18 23.47 -33.97 -10.68
CA PRO A 18 23.82 -33.21 -9.51
C PRO A 18 22.75 -33.42 -8.45
N THR A 19 23.15 -34.01 -7.32
CA THR A 19 22.28 -34.16 -6.16
C THR A 19 22.19 -32.78 -5.52
N THR A 20 21.11 -32.04 -5.78
CA THR A 20 20.79 -30.87 -4.95
C THR A 20 20.49 -31.41 -3.57
N THR A 21 21.47 -31.32 -2.67
CA THR A 21 21.27 -31.63 -1.26
C THR A 21 20.15 -30.71 -0.78
N PRO A 22 19.01 -31.25 -0.30
CA PRO A 22 17.95 -30.40 0.22
C PRO A 22 18.54 -29.63 1.40
N ILE A 23 18.60 -28.30 1.29
CA ILE A 23 18.97 -27.47 2.44
C ILE A 23 17.93 -27.79 3.51
N PRO A 24 18.32 -28.34 4.68
CA PRO A 24 17.38 -28.59 5.74
C PRO A 24 16.85 -27.24 6.19
N LEU A 25 15.57 -27.00 5.88
CA LEU A 25 14.87 -25.85 6.39
C LEU A 25 14.71 -26.00 7.89
N ASP A 26 15.20 -25.00 8.63
CA ASP A 26 15.07 -24.94 10.06
C ASP A 26 13.67 -24.42 10.42
N LYS A 27 12.87 -25.31 11.01
CA LYS A 27 11.53 -25.00 11.49
C LYS A 27 11.54 -23.82 12.48
N ASP A 28 12.56 -23.72 13.31
CA ASP A 28 12.69 -22.64 14.31
C ASP A 28 13.00 -21.30 13.62
N ALA A 29 13.78 -21.33 12.53
CA ALA A 29 14.03 -20.14 11.72
C ALA A 29 12.76 -19.63 11.01
N LEU A 30 11.91 -20.54 10.50
CA LEU A 30 10.63 -20.18 9.88
C LEU A 30 9.65 -19.59 10.89
N LEU A 31 9.56 -20.17 12.10
CA LEU A 31 8.74 -19.63 13.19
C LEU A 31 9.23 -18.26 13.63
N LYS A 32 10.54 -18.07 13.74
CA LYS A 32 11.14 -16.77 14.06
C LYS A 32 10.80 -15.73 13.00
N LYS A 33 10.91 -16.09 11.72
CA LYS A 33 10.56 -15.19 10.61
C LYS A 33 9.07 -14.80 10.62
N ALA A 34 8.17 -15.75 10.89
CA ALA A 34 6.74 -15.45 11.03
C ALA A 34 6.44 -14.46 12.17
N ALA A 35 7.11 -14.63 13.33
CA ALA A 35 6.96 -13.72 14.47
C ALA A 35 7.55 -12.33 14.21
N GLU A 36 8.65 -12.24 13.46
CA GLU A 36 9.23 -10.96 13.05
C GLU A 36 8.29 -10.18 12.10
N LEU A 37 7.64 -10.86 11.16
CA LEU A 37 6.65 -10.25 10.26
C LEU A 37 5.41 -9.77 11.02
N ASP A 38 4.90 -10.56 11.98
CA ASP A 38 3.79 -10.15 12.83
C ASP A 38 4.11 -8.87 13.60
N LYS A 39 5.28 -8.84 14.24
CA LYS A 39 5.74 -7.65 14.97
C LYS A 39 5.88 -6.44 14.05
N LEU A 40 6.50 -6.62 12.87
CA LEU A 40 6.66 -5.54 11.89
C LEU A 40 5.30 -4.94 11.51
N ALA A 41 4.32 -5.78 11.19
CA ALA A 41 2.99 -5.32 10.82
C ALA A 41 2.33 -4.48 11.94
N LYS A 42 2.47 -4.91 13.21
CA LYS A 42 1.98 -4.19 14.40
C LYS A 42 2.71 -2.87 14.64
N ASP A 43 4.03 -2.86 14.49
CA ASP A 43 4.84 -1.64 14.65
C ASP A 43 4.52 -0.62 13.55
N GLU A 44 4.29 -1.06 12.31
CA GLU A 44 3.84 -0.17 11.23
C GLU A 44 2.47 0.41 11.53
N ILE A 45 1.48 -0.40 11.96
CA ILE A 45 0.18 0.13 12.41
C ILE A 45 0.35 1.25 13.45
N ALA A 46 1.24 1.07 14.41
CA ALA A 46 1.43 2.04 15.49
C ALA A 46 1.97 3.39 15.00
N LYS A 47 2.74 3.42 13.91
CA LYS A 47 3.34 4.64 13.34
C LYS A 47 2.33 5.53 12.62
N PHE A 48 1.27 4.95 12.06
CA PHE A 48 0.26 5.71 11.31
C PHE A 48 -0.76 6.40 12.23
N ASP A 49 -1.32 7.53 11.80
CA ASP A 49 -2.36 8.23 12.56
C ASP A 49 -3.72 7.50 12.47
N LYS A 50 -4.71 7.84 13.31
CA LYS A 50 -5.98 7.10 13.51
C LYS A 50 -6.75 6.76 12.22
N LEU A 51 -6.59 7.56 11.17
CA LEU A 51 -7.30 7.44 9.90
C LEU A 51 -6.64 6.41 8.99
N SER A 52 -5.33 6.50 8.79
CA SER A 52 -4.52 5.49 8.10
C SER A 52 -4.43 4.17 8.87
N ARG A 53 -4.49 4.24 10.22
CA ARG A 53 -4.61 3.06 11.08
C ARG A 53 -5.82 2.20 10.76
N ARG A 54 -6.97 2.75 10.36
CA ARG A 54 -8.17 1.92 10.15
C ARG A 54 -8.07 1.02 8.92
N ALA A 55 -7.54 1.53 7.81
CA ALA A 55 -7.30 0.76 6.59
C ALA A 55 -6.22 -0.30 6.81
N LEU A 56 -5.12 0.14 7.42
CA LEU A 56 -3.98 -0.73 7.75
C LEU A 56 -4.36 -1.81 8.75
N VAL A 57 -5.15 -1.50 9.79
CA VAL A 57 -5.64 -2.50 10.75
C VAL A 57 -6.47 -3.56 10.06
N SER A 58 -7.37 -3.22 9.14
CA SER A 58 -8.19 -4.24 8.47
C SER A 58 -7.37 -5.20 7.61
N ASN A 59 -6.38 -4.71 6.87
CA ASN A 59 -5.55 -5.55 6.02
C ASN A 59 -4.48 -6.30 6.83
N VAL A 60 -3.88 -5.64 7.81
CA VAL A 60 -2.93 -6.27 8.74
C VAL A 60 -3.61 -7.29 9.63
N GLU A 61 -4.86 -7.12 10.08
CA GLU A 61 -5.61 -8.16 10.79
C GLU A 61 -5.80 -9.40 9.91
N SER A 62 -6.05 -9.22 8.61
CA SER A 62 -6.11 -10.33 7.65
C SER A 62 -4.75 -11.02 7.48
N LEU A 63 -3.66 -10.24 7.43
CA LEU A 63 -2.29 -10.77 7.32
C LEU A 63 -1.80 -11.43 8.62
N ASP A 64 -2.17 -10.90 9.79
CA ASP A 64 -1.90 -11.47 11.13
C ASP A 64 -2.58 -12.83 11.27
N GLN A 65 -3.86 -12.93 10.89
CA GLN A 65 -4.56 -14.21 10.87
C GLN A 65 -3.89 -15.23 9.92
N THR A 66 -3.43 -14.76 8.75
CA THR A 66 -2.71 -15.61 7.79
C THR A 66 -1.35 -16.07 8.34
N LEU A 67 -0.62 -15.19 9.05
CA LEU A 67 0.66 -15.50 9.71
C LEU A 67 0.46 -16.49 10.88
N LEU A 68 -0.58 -16.34 11.68
CA LEU A 68 -0.94 -17.26 12.77
C LEU A 68 -1.27 -18.66 12.23
N ASP A 69 -2.09 -18.75 11.18
CA ASP A 69 -2.42 -20.01 10.52
C ASP A 69 -1.17 -20.68 9.92
N LEU A 70 -0.25 -19.88 9.39
CA LEU A 70 0.99 -20.38 8.80
C LEU A 70 1.99 -20.84 9.87
N ALA A 71 2.10 -20.13 11.00
CA ALA A 71 2.88 -20.56 12.16
C ALA A 71 2.35 -21.89 12.72
N ALA A 72 1.03 -22.08 12.78
CA ALA A 72 0.42 -23.35 13.17
C ALA A 72 0.75 -24.49 12.19
N LYS A 73 0.75 -24.22 10.88
CA LYS A 73 1.17 -25.19 9.85
C LYS A 73 2.66 -25.54 9.95
N ILE A 74 3.54 -24.55 10.15
CA ILE A 74 4.96 -24.80 10.43
C ILE A 74 5.12 -25.70 11.66
N ASN A 75 4.35 -25.44 12.73
CA ASN A 75 4.47 -26.20 13.97
C ASN A 75 4.07 -27.67 13.84
N THR A 76 3.20 -28.01 12.89
CA THR A 76 2.69 -29.38 12.67
C THR A 76 3.37 -30.10 11.51
N THR A 77 4.16 -29.39 10.70
CA THR A 77 4.80 -29.93 9.50
C THR A 77 6.05 -30.76 9.84
N SER A 78 6.20 -31.89 9.14
CA SER A 78 7.39 -32.75 9.17
C SER A 78 7.87 -33.01 7.73
N GLY A 79 9.18 -32.84 7.47
CA GLY A 79 9.81 -33.12 6.18
C GLY A 79 10.25 -31.88 5.37
N VAL A 80 11.25 -32.04 4.50
CA VAL A 80 11.93 -30.91 3.82
C VAL A 80 11.06 -30.24 2.74
N LEU A 81 10.36 -31.02 1.91
CA LEU A 81 9.45 -30.51 0.87
C LEU A 81 8.32 -29.63 1.45
N PRO A 82 7.59 -30.03 2.50
CA PRO A 82 6.55 -29.17 3.06
C PRO A 82 7.09 -27.92 3.79
N LEU A 83 8.33 -27.93 4.30
CA LEU A 83 8.95 -26.70 4.83
C LEU A 83 9.33 -25.71 3.71
N GLN A 84 9.78 -26.17 2.53
CA GLN A 84 10.08 -25.30 1.37
C GLN A 84 8.82 -24.58 0.85
N VAL A 85 7.67 -25.27 0.90
CA VAL A 85 6.37 -24.68 0.55
C VAL A 85 6.01 -23.56 1.54
N LEU A 86 6.25 -23.76 2.84
CA LEU A 86 5.95 -22.76 3.88
C LEU A 86 6.91 -21.56 3.81
N GLU A 87 8.19 -21.77 3.51
CA GLU A 87 9.14 -20.68 3.23
C GLU A 87 8.70 -19.82 2.04
N SER A 88 8.27 -20.47 0.95
CA SER A 88 7.75 -19.76 -0.22
C SER A 88 6.50 -18.95 0.12
N GLN A 89 5.61 -19.48 0.96
CA GLN A 89 4.43 -18.74 1.43
C GLN A 89 4.82 -17.54 2.32
N LEU A 90 5.78 -17.69 3.25
CA LEU A 90 6.29 -16.57 4.04
C LEU A 90 6.89 -15.46 3.16
N PHE A 91 7.62 -15.83 2.11
CA PHE A 91 8.16 -14.86 1.15
C PHE A 91 7.05 -14.04 0.47
N TRP A 92 5.96 -14.68 0.04
CA TRP A 92 4.84 -13.98 -0.56
C TRP A 92 4.11 -13.07 0.43
N ILE A 93 3.95 -13.50 1.69
CA ILE A 93 3.35 -12.67 2.75
C ILE A 93 4.22 -11.44 3.04
N GLU A 94 5.54 -11.62 3.17
CA GLU A 94 6.49 -10.53 3.37
C GLU A 94 6.41 -9.50 2.23
N ARG A 95 6.35 -9.99 0.99
CA ARG A 95 6.19 -9.13 -0.19
C ARG A 95 4.85 -8.40 -0.19
N GLU A 96 3.76 -9.09 0.11
CA GLU A 96 2.41 -8.49 0.12
C GLU A 96 2.31 -7.41 1.21
N LEU A 97 2.81 -7.71 2.42
CA LEU A 97 2.87 -6.76 3.52
C LEU A 97 3.68 -5.50 3.13
N GLY A 98 4.83 -5.68 2.46
CA GLY A 98 5.62 -4.55 1.95
C GLY A 98 4.84 -3.68 0.95
N LEU A 99 4.17 -4.30 -0.01
CA LEU A 99 3.35 -3.59 -1.00
C LEU A 99 2.18 -2.84 -0.36
N GLU A 100 1.54 -3.43 0.66
CA GLU A 100 0.46 -2.77 1.39
C GLU A 100 0.95 -1.57 2.20
N ILE A 101 2.10 -1.69 2.87
CA ILE A 101 2.73 -0.58 3.60
C ILE A 101 3.05 0.58 2.63
N ASP A 102 3.69 0.28 1.50
CA ASP A 102 4.03 1.28 0.48
C ASP A 102 2.77 1.99 -0.06
N ALA A 103 1.71 1.24 -0.33
CA ALA A 103 0.44 1.79 -0.82
C ALA A 103 -0.23 2.71 0.21
N ILE A 104 -0.15 2.36 1.49
CA ILE A 104 -0.72 3.14 2.59
C ILE A 104 0.10 4.40 2.86
N GLU A 105 1.43 4.32 2.79
CA GLU A 105 2.29 5.49 2.89
C GLU A 105 2.04 6.46 1.73
N ALA A 106 1.90 5.96 0.51
CA ALA A 106 1.55 6.77 -0.66
C ALA A 106 0.19 7.46 -0.50
N ALA A 107 -0.83 6.71 -0.05
CA ALA A 107 -2.16 7.26 0.23
C ALA A 107 -2.13 8.32 1.33
N TYR A 108 -1.38 8.10 2.41
CA TYR A 108 -1.20 9.07 3.50
C TYR A 108 -0.56 10.36 3.00
N ASN A 109 0.57 10.25 2.27
CA ASN A 109 1.27 11.41 1.71
C ASN A 109 0.37 12.21 0.77
N MET A 110 -0.49 11.52 0.01
CA MET A 110 -1.48 12.15 -0.87
C MET A 110 -2.56 12.89 -0.06
N VAL A 111 -3.13 12.28 0.98
CA VAL A 111 -4.12 12.93 1.86
C VAL A 111 -3.52 14.17 2.53
N VAL A 112 -2.31 14.09 3.05
CA VAL A 112 -1.62 15.24 3.67
C VAL A 112 -1.43 16.37 2.67
N LYS A 113 -1.01 16.07 1.44
CA LYS A 113 -0.88 17.06 0.37
C LYS A 113 -2.22 17.72 0.05
N LEU A 114 -3.30 16.94 -0.09
CA LEU A 114 -4.64 17.46 -0.39
C LEU A 114 -5.20 18.31 0.74
N LEU A 115 -4.99 17.92 2.00
CA LEU A 115 -5.39 18.71 3.17
C LEU A 115 -4.63 20.04 3.24
N ASN A 116 -3.33 20.05 2.92
CA ASN A 116 -2.56 21.29 2.83
C ASN A 116 -3.08 22.20 1.71
N ASN A 117 -3.40 21.66 0.54
CA ASN A 117 -4.02 22.41 -0.55
C ASN A 117 -5.38 22.99 -0.12
N ALA A 118 -6.22 22.20 0.56
CA ALA A 118 -7.49 22.66 1.08
C ALA A 118 -7.33 23.80 2.09
N LEU A 119 -6.33 23.76 2.98
CA LEU A 119 -6.03 24.86 3.91
C LEU A 119 -5.64 26.15 3.19
N VAL A 120 -4.81 26.06 2.15
CA VAL A 120 -4.43 27.22 1.34
C VAL A 120 -5.65 27.79 0.61
N LEU A 121 -6.51 26.92 0.07
CA LEU A 121 -7.72 27.33 -0.63
C LEU A 121 -8.74 27.99 0.32
N ASP A 122 -8.90 27.47 1.54
CA ASP A 122 -9.77 28.04 2.57
C ASP A 122 -9.34 29.47 2.92
N ALA A 123 -8.04 29.68 3.12
CA ALA A 123 -7.48 31.01 3.38
C ALA A 123 -7.69 31.98 2.21
N ARG A 124 -7.61 31.49 0.96
CA ARG A 124 -7.88 32.30 -0.24
C ARG A 124 -9.36 32.69 -0.33
N ILE A 125 -10.27 31.76 -0.05
CA ILE A 125 -11.71 32.00 -0.01
C ILE A 125 -12.01 33.07 1.04
N ASP A 126 -11.46 32.96 2.25
CA ASP A 126 -11.66 33.95 3.32
C ASP A 126 -11.18 35.34 2.94
N LYS A 127 -10.00 35.44 2.34
CA LYS A 127 -9.46 36.71 1.84
C LYS A 127 -10.34 37.30 0.72
N GLY A 128 -10.87 36.44 -0.14
CA GLY A 128 -11.84 36.81 -1.18
C GLY A 128 -13.10 37.42 -0.58
N ILE A 129 -13.74 36.71 0.35
CA ILE A 129 -14.96 37.16 1.06
C ILE A 129 -14.72 38.50 1.77
N GLN A 130 -13.57 38.66 2.44
CA GLN A 130 -13.23 39.93 3.10
C GLN A 130 -13.09 41.10 2.13
N LYS A 131 -12.59 40.85 0.91
CA LYS A 131 -12.42 41.89 -0.12
C LYS A 131 -13.72 42.25 -0.83
N VAL A 132 -14.53 41.26 -1.24
CA VAL A 132 -15.76 41.49 -2.02
C VAL A 132 -16.97 41.79 -1.14
N GLY A 133 -16.92 41.40 0.14
CA GLY A 133 -18.02 41.54 1.09
C GLY A 133 -18.95 40.32 1.09
N PRO A 134 -19.39 39.84 2.27
CA PRO A 134 -20.07 38.56 2.44
C PRO A 134 -21.49 38.47 1.87
N ASP A 135 -22.10 39.61 1.55
CA ASP A 135 -23.48 39.70 1.05
C ASP A 135 -23.57 39.90 -0.47
N THR A 136 -22.43 40.05 -1.14
CA THR A 136 -22.36 40.12 -2.60
C THR A 136 -22.63 38.75 -3.23
N PRO A 137 -23.08 38.69 -4.50
CA PRO A 137 -23.24 37.42 -5.21
C PRO A 137 -21.97 36.55 -5.17
N VAL A 138 -20.80 37.18 -5.37
CA VAL A 138 -19.48 36.52 -5.29
C VAL A 138 -19.18 36.07 -3.86
N GLY A 139 -19.43 36.91 -2.85
CA GLY A 139 -19.22 36.53 -1.44
C GLY A 139 -20.10 35.37 -0.98
N LYS A 140 -21.32 35.24 -1.52
CA LYS A 140 -22.21 34.09 -1.27
C LYS A 140 -21.70 32.82 -1.97
N ALA A 141 -21.31 32.90 -3.24
CA ALA A 141 -20.71 31.77 -3.95
C ALA A 141 -19.46 31.24 -3.24
N LEU A 142 -18.58 32.14 -2.78
CA LEU A 142 -17.38 31.78 -2.01
C LEU A 142 -17.69 31.10 -0.67
N LYS A 143 -18.79 31.47 0.01
CA LYS A 143 -19.23 30.75 1.22
C LYS A 143 -19.71 29.32 0.88
N GLU A 144 -20.42 29.13 -0.22
CA GLU A 144 -20.86 27.81 -0.67
C GLU A 144 -19.67 26.92 -1.04
N GLU A 145 -18.65 27.47 -1.69
CA GLU A 145 -17.39 26.77 -1.95
C GLU A 145 -16.65 26.45 -0.64
N LYS A 146 -16.68 27.35 0.36
CA LYS A 146 -16.09 27.08 1.69
C LYS A 146 -16.75 25.89 2.38
N GLU A 147 -18.07 25.80 2.35
CA GLU A 147 -18.80 24.66 2.91
C GLU A 147 -18.48 23.36 2.15
N SER A 148 -18.37 23.44 0.82
CA SER A 148 -17.98 22.30 -0.02
C SER A 148 -16.56 21.83 0.30
N LEU A 149 -15.64 22.78 0.49
CA LEU A 149 -14.26 22.51 0.89
C LEU A 149 -14.18 21.85 2.26
N ALA A 150 -14.98 22.32 3.23
CA ALA A 150 -15.05 21.70 4.56
C ALA A 150 -15.57 20.25 4.49
N LYS A 151 -16.54 19.96 3.62
CA LYS A 151 -17.02 18.58 3.36
C LYS A 151 -15.91 17.72 2.77
N VAL A 152 -15.21 18.21 1.74
CA VAL A 152 -14.08 17.49 1.12
C VAL A 152 -12.97 17.23 2.15
N ALA A 153 -12.60 18.23 2.96
CA ALA A 153 -11.57 18.07 3.99
C ALA A 153 -11.97 17.05 5.08
N ASN A 154 -13.24 17.00 5.47
CA ASN A 154 -13.74 15.99 6.41
C ASN A 154 -13.77 14.60 5.78
N SER A 155 -14.14 14.49 4.50
CA SER A 155 -14.09 13.23 3.75
C SER A 155 -12.66 12.75 3.52
N LEU A 156 -11.70 13.66 3.25
CA LEU A 156 -10.28 13.33 3.12
C LEU A 156 -9.71 12.78 4.41
N LYS A 157 -10.13 13.33 5.55
CA LYS A 157 -9.80 12.74 6.85
C LYS A 157 -10.38 11.34 6.97
N ALA A 158 -11.63 11.13 6.60
CA ALA A 158 -12.28 9.82 6.71
C ALA A 158 -11.84 8.77 5.67
N ALA A 159 -11.17 9.19 4.59
CA ALA A 159 -10.82 8.33 3.47
C ALA A 159 -9.76 7.28 3.85
N THR A 160 -10.04 6.03 3.51
CA THR A 160 -9.18 4.86 3.83
C THR A 160 -8.66 4.14 2.59
N ASP A 161 -9.20 4.46 1.40
CA ASP A 161 -8.87 3.79 0.16
C ASP A 161 -8.42 4.79 -0.91
N ALA A 162 -7.52 4.33 -1.79
CA ALA A 162 -6.93 5.16 -2.83
C ALA A 162 -7.97 5.71 -3.82
N ARG A 163 -9.07 4.99 -4.06
CA ARG A 163 -10.11 5.41 -5.00
C ARG A 163 -10.93 6.57 -4.43
N ALA A 164 -11.30 6.51 -3.15
CA ALA A 164 -11.93 7.62 -2.46
C ALA A 164 -11.02 8.86 -2.43
N ILE A 165 -9.72 8.67 -2.19
CA ILE A 165 -8.75 9.78 -2.20
C ILE A 165 -8.67 10.43 -3.59
N GLN A 166 -8.65 9.65 -4.68
CA GLN A 166 -8.65 10.19 -6.05
C GLN A 166 -9.93 10.97 -6.39
N VAL A 167 -11.10 10.49 -5.94
CA VAL A 167 -12.36 11.23 -6.12
C VAL A 167 -12.31 12.56 -5.37
N LEU A 168 -11.79 12.55 -4.14
CA LEU A 168 -11.66 13.77 -3.33
C LEU A 168 -10.60 14.74 -3.86
N GLU A 169 -9.54 14.26 -4.51
CA GLU A 169 -8.60 15.09 -5.27
C GLU A 169 -9.31 15.82 -6.41
N PHE A 170 -10.15 15.10 -7.18
CA PHE A 170 -10.92 15.69 -8.25
C PHE A 170 -11.91 16.75 -7.73
N ASP A 171 -12.65 16.43 -6.66
CA ASP A 171 -13.58 17.37 -6.02
C ASP A 171 -12.85 18.64 -5.54
N LEU A 172 -11.66 18.49 -4.94
CA LEU A 172 -10.85 19.62 -4.50
C LEU A 172 -10.38 20.49 -5.67
N ALA A 173 -9.94 19.87 -6.77
CA ALA A 173 -9.52 20.59 -7.98
C ALA A 173 -10.68 21.38 -8.60
N LEU A 174 -11.89 20.82 -8.57
CA LEU A 174 -13.08 21.47 -9.11
C LEU A 174 -13.53 22.66 -8.24
N ILE A 175 -13.41 22.56 -6.91
CA ILE A 175 -13.60 23.71 -6.01
C ILE A 175 -12.54 24.78 -6.31
N GLU A 176 -11.27 24.39 -6.48
CA GLU A 176 -10.20 25.33 -6.80
C GLU A 176 -10.47 26.07 -8.13
N GLU A 177 -10.93 25.38 -9.16
CA GLU A 177 -11.31 25.98 -10.44
C GLU A 177 -12.45 26.99 -10.30
N ARG A 178 -13.50 26.65 -9.54
CA ARG A 178 -14.63 27.56 -9.27
C ARG A 178 -14.17 28.78 -8.49
N VAL A 179 -13.35 28.61 -7.45
CA VAL A 179 -12.77 29.72 -6.70
C VAL A 179 -11.89 30.61 -7.59
N ASN A 180 -11.10 30.04 -8.51
CA ASN A 180 -10.29 30.80 -9.46
C ASN A 180 -11.15 31.57 -10.50
N THR A 181 -12.33 31.05 -10.82
CA THR A 181 -13.29 31.71 -11.71
C THR A 181 -13.93 32.92 -11.01
N GLU A 182 -14.29 32.78 -9.74
CA GLU A 182 -14.86 33.85 -8.91
C GLU A 182 -13.80 34.89 -8.47
N LEU A 183 -12.57 34.44 -8.21
CA LEU A 183 -11.45 35.26 -7.76
C LEU A 183 -10.23 35.06 -8.67
N PRO A 184 -10.05 35.89 -9.72
CA PRO A 184 -8.89 35.79 -10.59
C PRO A 184 -7.58 36.05 -9.84
N PRO A 185 -6.44 35.57 -10.37
CA PRO A 185 -5.14 35.68 -9.72
C PRO A 185 -4.78 37.15 -9.40
N GLY A 186 -4.47 37.41 -8.13
CA GLY A 186 -4.20 38.76 -7.58
C GLY A 186 -5.06 39.14 -6.36
N TYR A 187 -6.07 38.33 -6.04
CA TYR A 187 -6.88 38.48 -4.82
C TYR A 187 -6.22 37.91 -3.56
#